data_AF-A0A3D4LIM2-F1
#
_entry.id   AF-A0A3D4LIM2-F1
#
_cell.length_a   1.000
_cell.length_b   1.000
_cell.length_c   1.000
_cell.angle_alpha   90.00
_cell.angle_beta   90.00
_cell.angle_gamma   90.00
#
_symmetry.space_group_name_H-M   'P 1'
#
loop_
_entity.id
_entity.type
_entity.pdbx_description
1 polymer ?
#
loop_
_entity_poly.entity_id
_entity_poly.type
_entity_poly.pdbx_seq_one_letter_code
_entity_poly.pdbx_strand_id
1 'polypeptide(L)'
;MKKIKLNEGLETETSIDGYKLNPIEKYVINLNEEMEFQMAMMMSFQIMGPPPALKNYHAWLFENGFNVDSPNPTNEAVALYYGVKPLWKTDYSQGIVVMDENDSDYFIVMECSSKNKGYKHAKVILTMGGCM
;
A
#
# COMPACT_ATOMS: atom_id res chain seq x y z
N MET A 1 17.74 -3.36 1.06
CA MET A 1 16.33 -2.99 1.28
C MET A 1 16.32 -1.56 1.80
N LYS A 2 15.43 -0.71 1.29
CA LYS A 2 15.33 0.70 1.70
C LYS A 2 14.26 0.83 2.79
N LYS A 3 14.67 1.25 3.98
CA LYS A 3 13.71 1.61 5.05
C LYS A 3 12.95 2.86 4.63
N ILE A 4 11.64 2.84 4.79
CA ILE A 4 10.76 3.97 4.50
C ILE A 4 9.80 4.20 5.66
N LYS A 5 9.34 5.44 5.78
CA LYS A 5 8.19 5.81 6.60
C LYS A 5 7.10 6.36 5.69
N LEU A 6 5.88 5.83 5.79
CA LEU A 6 4.85 6.06 4.77
C LEU A 6 4.31 7.49 4.77
N ASN A 7 4.42 8.17 5.91
CA ASN A 7 4.03 9.58 6.10
C ASN A 7 5.16 10.59 5.81
N GLU A 8 6.39 10.15 5.56
CA GLU A 8 7.51 11.03 5.23
C GLU A 8 7.65 11.24 3.71
N GLY A 9 8.36 12.31 3.30
CA GLY A 9 8.70 12.55 1.89
C GLY A 9 7.54 12.95 0.97
N LEU A 10 6.37 13.30 1.52
CA LEU A 10 5.18 13.70 0.75
C LEU A 10 5.41 14.92 -0.15
N GLU A 11 6.41 15.76 0.12
CA GLU A 11 6.65 17.01 -0.64
C GLU A 11 7.94 17.01 -1.49
N THR A 12 8.96 16.22 -1.15
CA THR A 12 10.32 16.37 -1.72
C THR A 12 10.74 15.28 -2.70
N GLU A 13 10.07 14.12 -2.73
CA GLU A 13 10.41 13.05 -3.67
C GLU A 13 9.80 13.27 -5.06
N THR A 14 10.63 13.18 -6.09
CA THR A 14 10.22 13.16 -7.51
C THR A 14 9.36 11.94 -7.79
N SER A 15 8.19 12.15 -8.40
CA SER A 15 7.32 11.06 -8.79
C SER A 15 7.82 10.37 -10.06
N ILE A 16 7.88 9.04 -10.05
CA ILE A 16 8.09 8.18 -11.21
C ILE A 16 6.70 7.73 -11.69
N ASP A 17 6.34 8.04 -12.93
CA ASP A 17 5.01 7.73 -13.51
C ASP A 17 3.82 8.19 -12.64
N GLY A 18 3.97 9.31 -11.92
CA GLY A 18 2.91 9.84 -11.05
C GLY A 18 2.84 9.22 -9.66
N TYR A 19 3.82 8.38 -9.28
CA TYR A 19 3.93 7.75 -7.97
C TYR A 19 5.29 8.01 -7.30
N LYS A 20 5.33 8.02 -5.97
CA LYS A 20 6.57 8.21 -5.19
C LYS A 20 7.27 6.89 -4.89
N LEU A 21 6.51 5.82 -4.68
CA LEU A 21 7.08 4.51 -4.44
C LEU A 21 7.43 3.83 -5.76
N ASN A 22 8.63 3.25 -5.84
CA ASN A 22 9.05 2.47 -6.99
C ASN A 22 8.78 0.98 -6.74
N PRO A 23 7.87 0.32 -7.48
CA PRO A 23 7.49 -1.06 -7.20
C PRO A 23 8.60 -2.10 -7.40
N ILE A 24 9.69 -1.75 -8.11
CA ILE A 24 10.85 -2.63 -8.29
C ILE A 24 11.92 -2.45 -7.18
N GLU A 25 11.68 -1.55 -6.23
CA GLU A 25 12.55 -1.35 -5.07
C GLU A 25 12.09 -2.23 -3.91
N LYS A 26 13.04 -2.79 -3.16
CA LYS A 26 12.74 -3.60 -1.98
C LYS A 26 12.67 -2.72 -0.74
N TYR A 27 11.45 -2.39 -0.31
CA TYR A 27 11.22 -1.57 0.87
C TYR A 27 11.04 -2.41 2.14
N VAL A 28 11.41 -1.81 3.27
CA VAL A 28 11.06 -2.30 4.61
C VAL A 28 10.40 -1.18 5.41
N ILE A 29 9.43 -1.53 6.25
CA ILE A 29 8.74 -0.63 7.18
C ILE A 29 8.86 -1.16 8.60
N ASN A 30 8.61 -0.30 9.59
CA ASN A 30 8.36 -0.74 10.95
C ASN A 30 6.86 -0.59 11.22
N LEU A 31 6.12 -1.69 11.29
CA LEU A 31 4.66 -1.63 11.47
C LEU A 31 4.27 -0.90 12.76
N ASN A 32 5.02 -1.09 13.85
CA ASN A 32 4.73 -0.45 15.14
C ASN A 32 4.85 1.08 15.04
N GLU A 33 5.83 1.58 14.28
CA GLU A 33 6.00 3.02 14.03
C GLU A 33 4.95 3.59 13.06
N GLU A 34 4.40 2.76 12.16
CA GLU A 34 3.37 3.16 11.19
C GLU A 34 1.95 3.14 11.78
N MET A 35 1.72 2.34 12.83
CA MET A 35 0.39 1.99 13.31
C MET A 35 -0.49 3.20 13.67
N GLU A 36 0.05 4.18 14.38
CA GLU A 36 -0.69 5.39 14.78
C GLU A 36 -1.19 6.17 13.54
N PHE A 37 -0.31 6.40 12.57
CA PHE A 37 -0.64 7.15 11.37
C PHE A 37 -1.63 6.39 10.48
N GLN A 38 -1.45 5.07 10.33
CA GLN A 38 -2.34 4.23 9.54
C GLN A 38 -3.73 4.13 10.17
N MET A 39 -3.83 4.05 11.50
CA MET A 39 -5.11 4.11 12.21
C MET A 39 -5.80 5.45 12.01
N ALA A 40 -5.07 6.58 12.10
CA ALA A 40 -5.62 7.90 11.84
C ALA A 40 -6.14 8.02 10.39
N MET A 41 -5.41 7.47 9.41
CA MET A 41 -5.84 7.38 8.02
C MET A 41 -7.15 6.57 7.88
N MET A 42 -7.25 5.40 8.50
CA MET A 42 -8.48 4.59 8.47
C MET A 42 -9.68 5.31 9.12
N MET A 43 -9.47 5.99 10.26
CA MET A 43 -10.52 6.80 10.89
C MET A 43 -10.97 7.94 9.99
N SER A 44 -10.04 8.58 9.27
CA SER A 44 -10.35 9.64 8.32
C SER A 44 -11.29 9.16 7.20
N PHE A 45 -11.17 7.90 6.77
CA PHE A 45 -12.07 7.33 5.76
C PHE A 45 -13.51 7.20 6.25
N GLN A 46 -13.73 7.03 7.56
CA GLN A 46 -15.08 6.98 8.13
C GLN A 46 -15.76 8.36 8.10
N ILE A 47 -14.98 9.45 8.15
CA ILE A 47 -15.49 10.82 8.17
C ILE A 47 -15.58 11.40 6.76
N MET A 48 -14.53 11.24 5.96
CA MET A 48 -14.41 11.84 4.62
C MET A 48 -14.81 10.90 3.48
N GLY A 49 -15.06 9.62 3.77
CA GLY A 49 -15.22 8.55 2.79
C GLY A 49 -13.86 8.02 2.29
N PRO A 50 -13.74 6.74 1.92
CA PRO A 50 -12.47 6.17 1.48
C PRO A 50 -12.01 6.73 0.12
N PRO A 51 -10.71 6.68 -0.19
CA PRO A 51 -10.20 7.08 -1.50
C PRO A 51 -10.81 6.19 -2.61
N PRO A 52 -11.19 6.76 -3.77
CA PRO A 52 -11.68 5.97 -4.90
C PRO A 52 -10.72 4.85 -5.35
N ALA A 53 -9.41 5.07 -5.14
CA ALA A 53 -8.33 4.12 -5.35
C ALA A 53 -8.54 2.76 -4.66
N LEU A 54 -9.29 2.68 -3.56
CA LEU A 54 -9.54 1.43 -2.85
C LEU A 54 -10.23 0.38 -3.75
N LYS A 55 -10.97 0.82 -4.77
CA LYS A 55 -11.56 -0.07 -5.79
C LYS A 55 -10.51 -0.86 -6.57
N ASN A 56 -9.30 -0.33 -6.76
CA ASN A 56 -8.23 -1.05 -7.45
C ASN A 56 -7.69 -2.20 -6.60
N TYR A 57 -7.64 -2.04 -5.28
CA TYR A 57 -7.31 -3.14 -4.38
C TYR A 57 -8.38 -4.24 -4.45
N HIS A 58 -9.66 -3.87 -4.39
CA HIS A 58 -10.76 -4.85 -4.51
C HIS A 58 -10.75 -5.59 -5.86
N ALA A 59 -10.45 -4.89 -6.95
CA ALA A 59 -10.28 -5.53 -8.26
C ALA A 59 -9.13 -6.53 -8.25
N TRP A 60 -7.97 -6.15 -7.71
CA TRP A 60 -6.82 -7.05 -7.59
C TRP A 60 -7.14 -8.28 -6.75
N LEU A 61 -7.83 -8.12 -5.61
CA LEU A 61 -8.27 -9.24 -4.77
C LEU A 61 -9.15 -10.21 -5.56
N PHE A 62 -10.17 -9.69 -6.24
CA PHE A 62 -11.09 -10.49 -7.04
C PHE A 62 -10.39 -11.25 -8.17
N GLU A 63 -9.51 -10.58 -8.92
CA GLU A 63 -8.76 -11.16 -10.03
C GLU A 63 -7.79 -12.26 -9.58
N ASN A 64 -7.33 -12.22 -8.33
CA ASN A 64 -6.41 -13.21 -7.76
C ASN A 64 -7.14 -14.25 -6.87
N GLY A 65 -8.48 -14.28 -6.89
CA GLY A 65 -9.29 -15.28 -6.21
C GLY A 65 -9.44 -15.09 -4.69
N PHE A 66 -9.09 -13.92 -4.16
CA PHE A 66 -9.31 -13.57 -2.76
C PHE A 66 -10.74 -13.08 -2.52
N ASN A 67 -11.24 -13.30 -1.31
CA ASN A 67 -12.53 -12.75 -0.90
C ASN A 67 -12.39 -11.24 -0.65
N VAL A 68 -13.16 -10.42 -1.37
CA VAL A 68 -13.11 -8.96 -1.25
C VAL A 68 -13.65 -8.46 0.09
N ASP A 69 -14.63 -9.16 0.67
CA ASP A 69 -15.27 -8.80 1.94
C ASP A 69 -14.47 -9.31 3.16
N SER A 70 -13.61 -10.30 2.94
CA SER A 70 -12.71 -10.86 3.96
C SER A 70 -11.34 -11.14 3.34
N PRO A 71 -10.57 -10.08 2.99
CA PRO A 71 -9.33 -10.22 2.26
C PRO A 71 -8.27 -10.87 3.14
N ASN A 72 -7.62 -11.89 2.59
CA ASN A 72 -6.68 -12.73 3.31
C ASN A 72 -5.49 -13.16 2.42
N PRO A 73 -4.81 -12.21 1.73
CA PRO A 73 -3.64 -12.53 0.92
C PRO A 73 -2.53 -13.16 1.77
N THR A 74 -1.83 -14.15 1.22
CA THR A 74 -0.74 -14.85 1.93
C THR A 74 0.62 -14.29 1.55
N ASN A 75 1.61 -14.48 2.43
CA ASN A 75 3.00 -14.13 2.20
C ASN A 75 3.54 -14.73 0.90
N GLU A 76 3.22 -16.00 0.59
CA GLU A 76 3.66 -16.66 -0.65
C GLU A 76 3.06 -16.00 -1.89
N ALA A 77 1.78 -15.62 -1.82
CA ALA A 77 1.08 -15.01 -2.94
C ALA A 77 1.67 -13.63 -3.28
N VAL A 78 2.07 -12.86 -2.27
CA VAL A 78 2.59 -11.50 -2.47
C VAL A 78 4.12 -11.45 -2.67
N ALA A 79 4.86 -12.47 -2.21
CA ALA A 79 6.32 -12.50 -2.29
C ALA A 79 6.87 -12.34 -3.72
N LEU A 80 6.16 -12.88 -4.73
CA LEU A 80 6.56 -12.78 -6.14
C LEU A 80 6.47 -11.35 -6.73
N TYR A 81 5.87 -10.41 -5.99
CA TYR A 81 5.78 -8.99 -6.36
C TYR A 81 6.85 -8.14 -5.66
N TYR A 82 7.41 -8.61 -4.54
CA TYR A 82 8.30 -7.82 -3.66
C TYR A 82 9.59 -7.37 -4.37
N GLY A 83 9.67 -6.07 -4.68
CA GLY A 83 10.78 -5.47 -5.43
C GLY A 83 10.94 -6.02 -6.85
N VAL A 84 9.85 -6.52 -7.45
CA VAL A 84 9.85 -7.07 -8.81
C VAL A 84 8.87 -6.31 -9.70
N LYS A 85 7.63 -6.14 -9.24
CA LYS A 85 6.54 -5.48 -9.99
C LYS A 85 5.40 -5.10 -9.03
N PRO A 86 4.55 -4.12 -9.37
CA PRO A 86 3.41 -3.79 -8.53
C PRO A 86 2.36 -4.91 -8.58
N LEU A 87 1.56 -5.02 -7.52
CA LEU A 87 0.36 -5.86 -7.47
C LEU A 87 -0.65 -5.39 -8.53
N TRP A 88 -0.87 -4.07 -8.58
CA TRP A 88 -1.57 -3.37 -9.64
C TRP A 88 -0.95 -1.99 -9.85
N LYS A 89 -1.11 -1.43 -11.05
CA LYS A 89 -0.78 -0.03 -11.35
C LYS A 89 -1.82 0.53 -12.30
N THR A 90 -2.40 1.65 -11.93
CA THR A 90 -3.41 2.38 -12.73
C THR A 90 -3.04 3.86 -12.77
N ASP A 91 -3.92 4.67 -13.32
CA ASP A 91 -3.82 6.13 -13.23
C ASP A 91 -4.16 6.69 -11.84
N TYR A 92 -4.83 5.91 -10.99
CA TYR A 92 -5.34 6.34 -9.69
C TYR A 92 -4.55 5.74 -8.53
N SER A 93 -4.12 4.50 -8.62
CA SER A 93 -3.28 3.91 -7.57
C SER A 93 -2.36 2.84 -8.07
N GLN A 94 -1.35 2.58 -7.26
CA GLN A 94 -0.58 1.35 -7.34
C GLN A 94 -0.60 0.62 -5.99
N GLY A 95 -0.52 -0.70 -6.07
CA GLY A 95 -0.29 -1.57 -4.92
C GLY A 95 1.12 -2.11 -4.98
N ILE A 96 1.87 -1.97 -3.90
CA ILE A 96 3.21 -2.54 -3.77
C ILE A 96 3.28 -3.44 -2.53
N VAL A 97 4.25 -4.35 -2.56
CA VAL A 97 4.58 -5.20 -1.42
C VAL A 97 5.76 -4.59 -0.69
N VAL A 98 5.65 -4.48 0.63
CA VAL A 98 6.74 -4.11 1.54
C VAL A 98 6.90 -5.20 2.59
N MET A 99 8.06 -5.27 3.23
CA MET A 99 8.33 -6.24 4.29
C MET A 99 8.42 -5.49 5.64
N ASP A 100 8.05 -6.12 6.75
CA ASP A 100 8.40 -5.57 8.07
C ASP A 100 9.91 -5.69 8.32
N GLU A 101 10.49 -4.77 9.11
CA GLU A 101 11.92 -4.81 9.41
C GLU A 101 12.27 -5.79 10.54
N ASN A 102 11.28 -6.15 11.36
CA ASN A 102 11.44 -7.02 12.54
C ASN A 102 10.88 -8.43 12.30
N ASP A 103 9.91 -8.59 11.39
CA ASP A 103 9.36 -9.88 10.96
C ASP A 103 9.49 -10.07 9.44
N SER A 104 9.54 -11.31 8.97
CA SER A 104 9.59 -11.64 7.54
C SER A 104 8.23 -11.53 6.84
N ASP A 105 7.25 -10.92 7.52
CA ASP A 105 5.91 -10.69 7.00
C ASP A 105 5.87 -9.61 5.94
N TYR A 106 5.02 -9.83 4.94
CA TYR A 106 4.74 -8.88 3.88
C TYR A 106 3.47 -8.09 4.16
N PHE A 107 3.47 -6.85 3.67
CA PHE A 107 2.35 -5.93 3.74
C PHE A 107 2.04 -5.39 2.36
N ILE A 108 0.74 -5.21 2.09
CA ILE A 108 0.28 -4.52 0.90
C ILE A 108 0.12 -3.04 1.22
N VAL A 109 0.88 -2.20 0.53
CA VAL A 109 0.75 -0.73 0.60
C VAL A 109 0.11 -0.24 -0.69
N MET A 110 -1.01 0.46 -0.56
CA MET A 110 -1.60 1.24 -1.65
C MET A 110 -1.06 2.66 -1.62
N GLU A 111 -0.52 3.12 -2.74
CA GLU A 111 -0.23 4.53 -2.96
C GLU A 111 -1.27 5.14 -3.91
N CYS A 112 -1.91 6.22 -3.46
CA CYS A 112 -2.78 7.03 -4.30
C CYS A 112 -1.97 7.96 -5.20
N SER A 113 -2.30 8.04 -6.49
CA SER A 113 -1.73 9.05 -7.39
C SER A 113 -2.27 10.45 -7.06
N SER A 114 -1.71 11.45 -7.72
CA SER A 114 -2.20 12.84 -7.66
C SER A 114 -3.63 13.05 -8.19
N LYS A 115 -4.20 12.05 -8.87
CA LYS A 115 -5.59 12.10 -9.38
C LYS A 115 -6.63 11.83 -8.28
N ASN A 116 -6.25 11.30 -7.12
CA ASN A 116 -7.17 11.14 -5.98
C ASN A 116 -7.28 12.45 -5.21
N LYS A 117 -8.31 13.24 -5.52
CA LYS A 117 -8.62 14.47 -4.79
C LYS A 117 -8.82 14.16 -3.30
N GLY A 118 -8.16 14.93 -2.43
CA GLY A 118 -8.16 14.71 -0.98
C GLY A 118 -7.17 13.65 -0.47
N TYR A 119 -6.61 12.82 -1.36
CA TYR A 119 -5.73 11.68 -1.00
C TYR A 119 -4.46 11.63 -1.84
N LYS A 120 -4.01 12.76 -2.38
CA LYS A 120 -2.82 12.82 -3.25
C LYS A 120 -1.60 12.23 -2.54
N HIS A 121 -1.00 11.20 -3.13
CA HIS A 121 0.18 10.49 -2.59
C HIS A 121 -0.01 9.90 -1.18
N ALA A 122 -1.26 9.75 -0.73
CA ALA A 122 -1.56 9.00 0.47
C ALA A 122 -1.11 7.55 0.30
N LYS A 123 -0.43 7.03 1.33
CA LYS A 123 0.08 5.66 1.39
C LYS A 123 -0.61 4.95 2.54
N VAL A 124 -1.28 3.84 2.22
CA VAL A 124 -2.16 3.14 3.16
C VAL A 124 -1.76 1.67 3.20
N ILE A 125 -1.52 1.16 4.40
CA ILE A 125 -1.34 -0.28 4.62
C ILE A 125 -2.72 -0.93 4.60
N LEU A 126 -2.93 -1.85 3.65
CA LEU A 126 -4.22 -2.52 3.44
C LEU A 126 -4.36 -3.82 4.24
N THR A 127 -3.22 -4.36 4.71
CA THR A 127 -3.12 -5.62 5.45
C THR A 127 -2.47 -5.35 6.81
N MET A 128 -3.11 -4.55 7.66
CA MET A 128 -2.55 -4.13 8.97
C MET A 128 -2.16 -5.29 9.89
N GLY A 129 -2.75 -6.48 9.70
CA GLY A 129 -2.38 -7.70 10.42
C GLY A 129 -1.33 -8.57 9.73
N GLY A 130 -0.66 -8.06 8.69
CA GLY A 130 0.22 -8.83 7.82
C GLY A 130 -0.53 -9.59 6.72
N CYS A 131 0.21 -10.08 5.73
CA CYS A 131 -0.26 -11.16 4.86
C CYS A 131 -0.09 -12.49 5.61
N MET A 132 -1.05 -13.40 5.46
CA MET A 132 -1.11 -14.65 6.22
C MET A 132 -0.06 -15.69 5.81
#